data_AF-A0A0F7RU64-F1
#
_entry.id   AF-A0A0F7RU64-F1
#
_cell.length_a   1.000
_cell.length_b   1.000
_cell.length_c   1.000
_cell.angle_alpha   90.00
_cell.angle_beta   90.00
_cell.angle_gamma   90.00
#
_symmetry.space_group_name_H-M   'P 1'
#
loop_
_entity.id
_entity.type
_entity.pdbx_description
1 polymer ?
#
loop_
_entity_poly.entity_id
_entity_poly.type
_entity_poly.pdbx_seq_one_letter_code
_entity_poly.pdbx_strand_id
1 'polypeptide(L)'
;MSGQGGAAGQPPKGGFHQAASFVERALSFRTNAQRTASSSSAPSEDPSASTLQRRAFTKPVISAPLTATDVKETAGSFPTISESQIKKLFPGADLEQARQWVSAALQEMHLNYDLDPKLLGERSDANRGNALIALLLSRIIVPSLQDEEHERGEGHLSGAVVDQDSQRRDDASSTHEGVKPKSALTAPPREYETHNLLKAIDKKDVETILAIRNANFDLLLDLSQGGGPAAKNSPAASQAGGSTNTPLGYAISLGKGWESVSIVLVGALSKFVNQLPDDEDEYENAPQAATIIGGTVSKVKKPKKLRLDPRTMARLRKIRVNLKLAIDHSIFQDQTSLLASYLQVLVMSEGSPFLHSAIEDVAHCLTLRFSVHSDGGADPVERSRSQVMQFVTDALRHKSDKVAAVKDYIANAQSDLLLMSLWSLVKLSRSQLEAVKQTLGRGTMDEAELGDLANPLPSFFFARDDRVASQFIARWGRLVHAIDGLGGTRGLPAGLVKVAGRVAEALQEGARRKGSHERLELVAGVLDGSKRASVYA
;
A
#
# COMPACT_ATOMS: atom_id res chain seq x y z
N MET A 1 41.18 43.34 -42.80
CA MET A 1 41.58 44.26 -41.72
C MET A 1 40.35 44.57 -40.89
N SER A 2 40.43 44.32 -39.57
CA SER A 2 39.62 44.90 -38.47
C SER A 2 38.11 44.60 -38.47
N GLY A 3 37.46 44.03 -37.46
CA GLY A 3 37.81 43.59 -36.11
C GLY A 3 36.49 43.30 -35.38
N GLN A 4 36.26 42.06 -34.94
CA GLN A 4 35.13 41.65 -34.12
C GLN A 4 35.40 41.98 -32.65
N GLY A 5 34.46 42.66 -31.99
CA GLY A 5 34.38 42.82 -30.54
C GLY A 5 33.13 42.13 -30.01
N GLY A 6 33.31 41.08 -29.21
CA GLY A 6 32.23 40.33 -28.57
C GLY A 6 31.80 40.97 -27.24
N ALA A 7 30.49 41.02 -27.01
CA ALA A 7 29.88 41.26 -25.71
C ALA A 7 29.14 39.99 -25.27
N ALA A 8 29.54 39.46 -24.11
CA ALA A 8 28.98 38.25 -23.50
C ALA A 8 27.57 38.51 -22.93
N GLY A 9 26.58 37.76 -23.40
CA GLY A 9 25.24 37.68 -22.80
C GLY A 9 25.20 36.63 -21.69
N GLN A 10 24.74 37.04 -20.49
CA GLN A 10 24.47 36.13 -19.36
C GLN A 10 23.28 35.19 -19.66
N PRO A 11 23.30 33.94 -19.17
CA PRO A 11 22.17 33.02 -19.29
C PRO A 11 21.03 33.34 -18.30
N PRO A 12 19.76 33.04 -18.63
CA PRO A 12 18.61 33.33 -17.78
C PRO A 12 18.64 32.47 -16.51
N LYS A 13 18.47 33.11 -15.36
CA LYS A 13 18.37 32.47 -14.04
C LYS A 13 17.09 31.63 -13.97
N GLY A 14 17.27 30.33 -13.72
CA GLY A 14 16.22 29.31 -13.66
C GLY A 14 15.22 29.45 -12.51
N GLY A 15 14.06 28.84 -12.71
CA GLY A 15 12.84 28.87 -11.89
C GLY A 15 12.91 28.25 -10.49
N PHE A 16 14.08 28.25 -9.83
CA PHE A 16 14.19 27.78 -8.44
C PHE A 16 13.75 28.83 -7.41
N HIS A 17 13.80 30.12 -7.76
CA HIS A 17 13.35 31.20 -6.87
C HIS A 17 11.83 31.34 -6.76
N GLN A 18 11.06 30.88 -7.75
CA GLN A 18 9.59 30.90 -7.67
C GLN A 18 9.03 29.81 -6.74
N ALA A 19 9.68 28.66 -6.64
CA ALA A 19 9.26 27.58 -5.73
C ALA A 19 9.48 27.95 -4.25
N ALA A 20 10.61 28.60 -3.92
CA ALA A 20 10.88 29.08 -2.56
C ALA A 20 9.91 30.19 -2.12
N SER A 21 9.54 31.09 -3.04
CA SER A 21 8.56 32.16 -2.78
C SER A 21 7.13 31.64 -2.52
N PHE A 22 6.76 30.47 -3.05
CA PHE A 22 5.44 29.88 -2.85
C PHE A 22 5.32 29.20 -1.48
N VAL A 23 6.41 28.55 -1.02
CA VAL A 23 6.46 27.91 0.31
C VAL A 23 6.45 28.95 1.44
N GLU A 24 7.13 30.08 1.29
CA GLU A 24 7.04 31.21 2.25
C GLU A 24 5.63 31.83 2.30
N ARG A 25 4.94 31.92 1.16
CA ARG A 25 3.58 32.46 1.09
C ARG A 25 2.53 31.51 1.67
N ALA A 26 2.74 30.19 1.59
CA ALA A 26 1.86 29.18 2.19
C ALA A 26 2.01 29.07 3.71
N LEU A 27 3.20 29.38 4.27
CA LEU A 27 3.46 29.35 5.71
C LEU A 27 3.06 30.66 6.43
N SER A 28 2.78 31.73 5.68
CA SER A 28 2.36 33.05 6.21
C SER A 28 0.86 33.15 6.61
N PHE A 29 0.03 32.13 6.36
CA PHE A 29 -1.44 32.22 6.57
C PHE A 29 -1.95 31.76 7.94
N ARG A 30 -1.09 31.59 8.96
CA ARG A 30 -1.55 31.21 10.31
C ARG A 30 -1.19 32.15 11.46
N THR A 31 -0.69 33.35 11.19
CA THR A 31 -0.41 34.36 12.23
C THR A 31 -0.98 35.72 11.85
N ASN A 32 -2.30 35.86 11.84
CA ASN A 32 -2.94 37.18 11.95
C ASN A 32 -4.41 37.06 12.37
N ALA A 33 -4.62 36.90 13.67
CA ALA A 33 -5.91 37.17 14.30
C ALA A 33 -5.66 37.69 15.73
N GLN A 34 -4.90 38.78 15.86
CA GLN A 34 -4.86 39.60 17.08
C GLN A 34 -4.10 40.90 16.81
N ARG A 35 -4.83 41.98 16.51
CA ARG A 35 -4.63 43.37 17.00
C ARG A 35 -5.29 44.38 16.07
N THR A 36 -6.37 44.99 16.55
CA THR A 36 -6.73 46.43 16.60
C THR A 36 -8.17 46.47 17.12
N ALA A 37 -8.58 47.23 18.14
CA ALA A 37 -8.15 48.55 18.56
C ALA A 37 -8.29 48.76 20.09
N SER A 38 -7.50 49.70 20.58
CA SER A 38 -7.51 50.29 21.91
C SER A 38 -8.54 51.43 22.01
N SER A 39 -9.18 51.64 23.17
CA SER A 39 -9.06 52.88 23.99
C SER A 39 -10.20 53.07 25.03
N SER A 40 -9.79 53.43 26.27
CA SER A 40 -10.49 54.15 27.38
C SER A 40 -11.81 53.55 27.92
N SER A 41 -12.12 53.49 29.22
CA SER A 41 -11.70 54.17 30.45
C SER A 41 -12.22 53.39 31.69
N ALA A 42 -11.58 53.51 32.85
CA ALA A 42 -11.99 52.97 34.15
C ALA A 42 -13.08 53.83 34.85
N PRO A 43 -13.52 53.60 36.12
CA PRO A 43 -13.67 52.37 36.93
C PRO A 43 -15.08 52.23 37.59
N SER A 44 -15.48 51.03 38.05
CA SER A 44 -16.41 50.87 39.20
C SER A 44 -16.49 49.43 39.71
N GLU A 45 -16.07 49.25 40.97
CA GLU A 45 -16.59 48.40 42.07
C GLU A 45 -17.40 47.11 41.77
N ASP A 46 -16.77 45.96 42.08
CA ASP A 46 -17.17 44.90 43.05
C ASP A 46 -18.56 44.18 42.97
N PRO A 47 -18.78 43.02 43.64
CA PRO A 47 -18.33 41.68 43.25
C PRO A 47 -19.50 40.67 43.19
N SER A 48 -19.47 39.64 42.31
CA SER A 48 -20.04 38.31 42.60
C SER A 48 -20.01 37.30 41.44
N ALA A 49 -19.71 36.06 41.83
CA ALA A 49 -20.20 34.78 41.29
C ALA A 49 -19.51 34.10 40.09
N SER A 50 -19.11 32.85 40.38
CA SER A 50 -18.83 31.70 39.51
C SER A 50 -17.40 31.51 38.96
N THR A 51 -16.59 30.88 39.82
CA THR A 51 -15.34 30.20 39.50
C THR A 51 -15.56 29.06 38.49
N LEU A 52 -15.43 29.34 37.19
CA LEU A 52 -15.10 28.33 36.19
C LEU A 52 -13.58 28.35 35.98
N GLN A 53 -12.89 27.42 36.63
CA GLN A 53 -11.46 27.19 36.45
C GLN A 53 -11.15 26.88 34.97
N ARG A 54 -10.62 27.88 34.27
CA ARG A 54 -10.00 27.71 32.97
C ARG A 54 -8.68 26.95 33.19
N ARG A 55 -8.71 25.61 33.14
CA ARG A 55 -7.51 24.76 33.20
C ARG A 55 -6.57 25.14 32.06
N ALA A 56 -5.43 25.74 32.38
CA ALA A 56 -4.36 25.96 31.44
C ALA A 56 -3.71 24.62 31.08
N PHE A 57 -3.87 24.17 29.83
CA PHE A 57 -3.10 23.04 29.31
C PHE A 57 -1.63 23.47 29.21
N THR A 58 -0.76 22.83 29.99
CA THR A 58 0.68 22.98 29.85
C THR A 58 1.11 22.46 28.49
N LYS A 59 1.81 23.29 27.72
CA LYS A 59 2.28 22.91 26.37
C LYS A 59 3.30 21.77 26.50
N PRO A 60 3.28 20.77 25.61
CA PRO A 60 4.34 19.76 25.57
C PRO A 60 5.70 20.44 25.33
N VAL A 61 6.72 20.04 26.08
CA VAL A 61 8.07 20.59 26.00
C VAL A 61 9.03 19.48 25.57
N ILE A 62 9.92 19.79 24.63
CA ILE A 62 11.02 18.89 24.27
C ILE A 62 12.11 19.09 25.33
N SER A 63 12.49 18.03 26.04
CA SER A 63 13.40 18.09 27.19
C SER A 63 14.78 18.66 26.86
N ALA A 64 15.28 18.39 25.66
CA ALA A 64 16.52 18.93 25.13
C ALA A 64 16.49 18.95 23.59
N PRO A 65 17.07 19.99 22.94
CA PRO A 65 17.22 19.99 21.48
C PRO A 65 18.07 18.82 21.02
N LEU A 66 17.85 18.38 19.78
CA LEU A 66 18.71 17.37 19.15
C LEU A 66 20.11 17.95 18.93
N THR A 67 21.12 17.16 19.28
CA THR A 67 22.53 17.51 19.20
C THR A 67 23.24 16.66 18.14
N ALA A 68 24.45 17.05 17.73
CA ALA A 68 25.24 16.28 16.77
C ALA A 68 25.63 14.88 17.28
N THR A 69 25.65 14.66 18.60
CA THR A 69 25.87 13.34 19.21
C THR A 69 24.67 12.42 19.02
N ASP A 70 23.45 12.96 19.07
CA ASP A 70 22.21 12.20 18.86
C ASP A 70 22.11 11.62 17.44
N VAL A 71 22.62 12.36 16.46
CA VAL A 71 22.71 11.89 15.06
C VAL A 71 23.69 10.73 14.92
N LYS A 72 24.75 10.69 15.75
CA LYS A 72 25.71 9.58 15.76
C LYS A 72 25.17 8.35 16.50
N GLU A 73 24.44 8.54 17.60
CA GLU A 73 23.82 7.43 18.34
C GLU A 73 22.74 6.71 17.53
N THR A 74 21.92 7.48 16.80
CA THR A 74 20.90 6.95 15.87
C THR A 74 21.47 6.26 14.64
N ALA A 75 22.80 6.22 14.45
CA ALA A 75 23.44 5.40 13.43
C ALA A 75 23.61 3.93 13.88
N GLY A 76 23.61 3.67 15.19
CA GLY A 76 23.84 2.35 15.78
C GLY A 76 22.58 1.53 15.97
N SER A 77 21.50 2.15 16.45
CA SER A 77 20.22 1.49 16.76
C SER A 77 19.04 2.43 16.55
N PHE A 78 17.86 1.85 16.29
CA PHE A 78 16.62 2.62 16.20
C PHE A 78 16.11 2.97 17.62
N PRO A 79 15.73 4.22 17.91
CA PRO A 79 15.20 4.61 19.22
C PRO A 79 13.91 3.88 19.57
N THR A 80 13.83 3.36 20.79
CA THR A 80 12.62 2.71 21.30
C THR A 80 11.74 3.73 22.03
N ILE A 81 10.45 3.72 21.71
CA ILE A 81 9.45 4.55 22.39
C ILE A 81 8.53 3.60 23.18
N SER A 82 8.45 3.79 24.49
CA SER A 82 7.59 2.95 25.33
C SER A 82 6.11 3.23 25.07
N GLU A 83 5.27 2.22 25.27
CA GLU A 83 3.82 2.36 25.15
C GLU A 83 3.24 3.38 26.15
N SER A 84 3.86 3.46 27.34
CA SER A 84 3.54 4.48 28.34
C SER A 84 3.78 5.91 27.83
N GLN A 85 4.83 6.11 27.02
CA GLN A 85 5.15 7.40 26.41
C GLN A 85 4.15 7.76 25.30
N ILE A 86 3.76 6.80 24.46
CA ILE A 86 2.71 6.98 23.45
C ILE A 86 1.37 7.32 24.12
N LYS A 87 1.06 6.68 25.25
CA LYS A 87 -0.13 6.98 26.05
C LYS A 87 -0.11 8.38 26.67
N LYS A 88 1.06 8.88 27.05
CA LYS A 88 1.25 10.27 27.52
C LYS A 88 1.09 11.30 26.39
N LEU A 89 1.57 10.99 25.18
CA LEU A 89 1.46 11.88 24.01
C LEU A 89 0.03 11.99 23.48
N PHE A 90 -0.74 10.91 23.59
CA PHE A 90 -2.14 10.86 23.17
C PHE A 90 -3.01 10.47 24.36
N PRO A 91 -3.30 11.38 25.31
CA PRO A 91 -4.15 11.08 26.46
C PRO A 91 -5.62 10.98 26.04
N GLY A 92 -6.39 10.10 26.69
CA GLY A 92 -7.84 9.95 26.45
C GLY A 92 -8.23 8.61 25.82
N ALA A 93 -9.42 8.10 26.16
CA ALA A 93 -9.93 6.83 25.64
C ALA A 93 -10.37 6.92 24.17
N ASP A 94 -10.75 8.11 23.73
CA ASP A 94 -11.12 8.48 22.36
C ASP A 94 -9.94 8.42 21.37
N LEU A 95 -8.71 8.51 21.87
CA LEU A 95 -7.48 8.44 21.04
C LEU A 95 -6.83 7.05 20.97
N GLU A 96 -7.49 6.00 21.45
CA GLU A 96 -6.95 4.63 21.42
C GLU A 96 -6.58 4.17 19.99
N GLN A 97 -7.44 4.47 19.02
CA GLN A 97 -7.18 4.12 17.63
C GLN A 97 -5.98 4.88 17.04
N ALA A 98 -5.76 6.13 17.47
CA ALA A 98 -4.61 6.93 17.08
C ALA A 98 -3.31 6.38 17.68
N ARG A 99 -3.32 5.92 18.95
CA ARG A 99 -2.19 5.22 19.58
C ARG A 99 -1.78 3.99 18.78
N GLN A 100 -2.74 3.17 18.36
CA GLN A 100 -2.48 1.99 17.53
C GLN A 100 -1.83 2.35 16.19
N TRP A 101 -2.29 3.42 15.52
CA TRP A 101 -1.70 3.87 14.27
C TRP A 101 -0.26 4.36 14.44
N VAL A 102 0.00 5.14 15.49
CA VAL A 102 1.35 5.65 15.79
C VAL A 102 2.30 4.50 16.14
N SER A 103 1.87 3.53 16.96
CA SER A 103 2.66 2.33 17.26
C SER A 103 2.96 1.52 16.01
N ALA A 104 1.99 1.32 15.11
CA ALA A 104 2.19 0.60 13.86
C ALA A 104 3.16 1.31 12.92
N ALA A 105 3.11 2.65 12.86
CA ALA A 105 4.04 3.47 12.07
C ALA A 105 5.47 3.42 12.63
N LEU A 106 5.63 3.49 13.97
CA LEU A 106 6.95 3.36 14.62
C LEU A 106 7.57 1.97 14.40
N GLN A 107 6.75 0.91 14.45
CA GLN A 107 7.20 -0.44 14.12
C GLN A 107 7.65 -0.56 12.65
N GLU A 108 6.95 0.10 11.74
CA GLU A 108 7.32 0.13 10.31
C GLU A 108 8.61 0.90 10.07
N MET A 109 8.78 2.05 10.71
CA MET A 109 10.03 2.81 10.69
C MET A 109 11.20 1.99 11.22
N HIS A 110 11.01 1.28 12.34
CA HIS A 110 12.02 0.41 12.93
C HIS A 110 12.38 -0.75 12.01
N LEU A 111 11.38 -1.43 11.43
CA LEU A 111 11.62 -2.52 10.49
C LEU A 111 12.38 -2.04 9.25
N ASN A 112 11.98 -0.91 8.67
CA ASN A 112 12.66 -0.32 7.52
C ASN A 112 14.10 0.09 7.87
N TYR A 113 14.33 0.57 9.10
CA TYR A 113 15.65 0.89 9.60
C TYR A 113 16.52 -0.37 9.76
N ASP A 114 15.99 -1.47 10.30
CA ASP A 114 16.74 -2.72 10.46
C ASP A 114 17.10 -3.38 9.13
N LEU A 115 16.20 -3.28 8.15
CA LEU A 115 16.37 -3.84 6.82
C LEU A 115 17.25 -2.96 5.90
N ASP A 116 17.55 -1.73 6.29
CA ASP A 116 18.38 -0.81 5.50
C ASP A 116 19.84 -1.30 5.42
N PRO A 117 20.36 -1.60 4.21
CA PRO A 117 21.75 -1.97 4.06
C PRO A 117 22.67 -0.83 4.51
N LYS A 118 23.65 -1.13 5.36
CA LYS A 118 24.75 -0.21 5.66
C LYS A 118 25.72 -0.16 4.46
N LEU A 119 25.29 0.37 3.33
CA LEU A 119 26.16 0.59 2.18
C LEU A 119 27.20 1.65 2.58
N LEU A 120 28.50 1.29 2.50
CA LEU A 120 29.63 2.16 2.87
C LEU A 120 29.65 2.63 4.34
N GLY A 121 28.99 1.89 5.24
CA GLY A 121 28.92 2.26 6.67
C GLY A 121 27.83 3.29 7.00
N GLU A 122 27.00 3.64 6.02
CA GLU A 122 25.95 4.64 6.15
C GLU A 122 24.57 4.06 5.80
N ARG A 123 23.53 4.51 6.51
CA ARG A 123 22.12 4.17 6.25
C ARG A 123 21.51 5.21 5.31
N SER A 124 20.43 4.86 4.63
CA SER A 124 19.68 5.80 3.77
C SER A 124 19.21 7.03 4.55
N ASP A 125 19.14 8.18 3.86
CA ASP A 125 18.72 9.45 4.47
C ASP A 125 17.29 9.37 5.01
N ALA A 126 16.41 8.60 4.35
CA ALA A 126 15.05 8.36 4.81
C ALA A 126 15.02 7.65 6.17
N ASN A 127 15.82 6.59 6.36
CA ASN A 127 15.85 5.86 7.62
C ASN A 127 16.59 6.61 8.73
N ARG A 128 17.61 7.42 8.37
CA ARG A 128 18.21 8.39 9.29
C ARG A 128 17.16 9.39 9.78
N GLY A 129 16.34 9.93 8.88
CA GLY A 129 15.22 10.80 9.21
C GLY A 129 14.20 10.12 10.12
N ASN A 130 13.80 8.88 9.80
CA ASN A 130 12.86 8.11 10.61
C ASN A 130 13.38 7.86 12.04
N ALA A 131 14.66 7.51 12.19
CA ALA A 131 15.28 7.34 13.50
C ALA A 131 15.30 8.64 14.30
N LEU A 132 15.60 9.78 13.67
CA LEU A 132 15.56 11.08 14.33
C LEU A 132 14.14 11.50 14.73
N ILE A 133 13.12 11.18 13.93
CA ILE A 133 11.72 11.41 14.27
C ILE A 133 11.34 10.58 15.50
N ALA A 134 11.73 9.30 15.55
CA ALA A 134 11.48 8.45 16.71
C ALA A 134 12.19 8.98 17.97
N LEU A 135 13.43 9.45 17.84
CA LEU A 135 14.17 10.08 18.95
C LEU A 135 13.51 11.39 19.42
N LEU A 136 12.99 12.19 18.50
CA LEU A 136 12.30 13.43 18.85
C LEU A 136 11.05 13.12 19.67
N LEU A 137 10.26 12.14 19.23
CA LEU A 137 9.06 11.68 19.93
C LEU A 137 9.36 11.11 21.32
N SER A 138 10.49 10.41 21.49
CA SER A 138 10.92 9.89 22.79
C SER A 138 11.32 11.00 23.78
N ARG A 139 11.66 12.21 23.30
CA ARG A 139 12.07 13.36 24.12
C ARG A 139 10.97 14.36 24.45
N ILE A 140 9.78 14.21 23.86
CA ILE A 140 8.65 15.08 24.19
C ILE A 140 8.16 14.73 25.60
N ILE A 141 8.33 15.63 26.55
CA ILE A 141 7.76 15.48 27.89
C ILE A 141 6.38 16.15 27.89
N VAL A 142 5.37 15.35 28.20
CA VAL A 142 4.01 15.83 28.51
C VAL A 142 3.88 15.84 30.03
N PRO A 143 3.78 17.02 30.68
CA PRO A 143 3.60 17.10 32.12
C PRO A 143 2.27 16.44 32.53
N SER A 144 2.31 15.36 33.30
CA SER A 144 1.13 14.77 33.93
C SER A 144 0.74 15.58 35.17
N LEU A 145 -0.52 16.01 35.26
CA LEU A 145 -1.06 16.77 36.39
C LEU A 145 -1.34 15.90 37.65
N GLN A 146 -0.66 14.77 37.84
CA GLN A 146 -1.08 13.75 38.82
C GLN A 146 0.00 13.17 39.75
N ASP A 147 1.21 13.73 39.78
CA ASP A 147 2.31 13.19 40.61
C ASP A 147 2.71 14.10 41.79
N GLU A 148 1.73 14.62 42.53
CA GLU A 148 1.94 15.12 43.90
C GLU A 148 0.83 14.61 44.81
N GLU A 149 0.92 13.36 45.26
CA GLU A 149 0.33 12.95 46.53
C GLU A 149 0.82 11.54 46.95
N HIS A 150 1.41 11.47 48.14
CA HIS A 150 1.68 10.29 48.99
C HIS A 150 3.03 9.55 48.87
N GLU A 151 4.07 10.18 49.44
CA GLU A 151 4.95 9.50 50.41
C GLU A 151 4.29 9.52 51.80
N ARG A 152 4.01 8.36 52.40
CA ARG A 152 4.16 8.12 53.86
C ARG A 152 3.97 6.64 54.18
N GLY A 153 4.80 6.16 55.10
CA GLY A 153 5.08 4.74 55.28
C GLY A 153 4.14 3.98 56.22
N GLU A 154 4.32 2.66 56.19
CA GLU A 154 4.00 1.65 57.21
C GLU A 154 4.72 0.39 56.69
N GLY A 155 5.70 -0.25 57.32
CA GLY A 155 5.89 -0.48 58.74
C GLY A 155 5.09 -1.71 59.16
N HIS A 156 5.62 -2.93 59.00
CA HIS A 156 5.59 -4.01 60.01
C HIS A 156 6.22 -5.32 59.51
N LEU A 157 6.97 -5.91 60.43
CA LEU A 157 7.78 -7.12 60.38
C LEU A 157 6.96 -8.37 60.74
N SER A 158 7.36 -9.52 60.20
CA SER A 158 7.42 -10.90 60.77
C SER A 158 7.14 -11.90 59.65
N GLY A 159 7.89 -12.98 59.42
CA GLY A 159 8.89 -13.68 60.20
C GLY A 159 8.61 -15.18 60.11
N ALA A 160 9.56 -15.95 59.54
CA ALA A 160 9.77 -17.42 59.66
C ALA A 160 8.67 -18.33 59.06
N VAL A 161 8.84 -19.59 58.59
CA VAL A 161 9.74 -20.76 58.75
C VAL A 161 9.53 -21.61 57.45
N VAL A 162 10.53 -22.06 56.68
CA VAL A 162 11.28 -23.35 56.69
C VAL A 162 10.43 -24.65 56.60
N ASP A 163 11.00 -25.61 55.85
CA ASP A 163 10.68 -27.04 55.59
C ASP A 163 9.73 -27.37 54.42
N GLN A 164 10.15 -28.01 53.32
CA GLN A 164 11.02 -29.16 53.02
C GLN A 164 10.29 -30.54 53.10
N ASP A 165 10.39 -31.24 51.97
CA ASP A 165 10.29 -32.69 51.73
C ASP A 165 8.95 -33.44 51.64
N SER A 166 8.99 -34.39 50.68
CA SER A 166 8.38 -35.74 50.66
C SER A 166 7.22 -35.94 49.68
N GLN A 167 7.47 -36.55 48.51
CA GLN A 167 7.52 -38.01 48.25
C GLN A 167 6.14 -38.69 48.10
N ARG A 168 5.92 -39.28 46.90
CA ARG A 168 5.43 -40.66 46.58
C ARG A 168 4.62 -40.65 45.26
N ARG A 169 5.10 -41.32 44.21
CA ARG A 169 4.94 -42.76 43.85
C ARG A 169 3.48 -43.09 43.49
N ASP A 170 3.18 -43.31 42.21
CA ASP A 170 3.21 -44.60 41.47
C ASP A 170 1.97 -45.45 41.77
N ASP A 171 1.17 -45.68 40.71
CA ASP A 171 0.44 -46.92 40.36
C ASP A 171 -0.68 -46.54 39.35
N ALA A 172 -0.64 -46.90 38.07
CA ALA A 172 -0.66 -48.21 37.40
C ALA A 172 -2.07 -48.65 36.94
N SER A 173 -2.15 -48.99 35.65
CA SER A 173 -3.14 -49.87 34.99
C SER A 173 -4.55 -49.29 34.74
N SER A 174 -5.31 -49.63 33.70
CA SER A 174 -5.13 -50.54 32.56
C SER A 174 -6.28 -50.33 31.54
N THR A 175 -5.97 -50.65 30.29
CA THR A 175 -6.81 -51.28 29.24
C THR A 175 -8.20 -50.75 28.90
N HIS A 176 -8.36 -50.29 27.64
CA HIS A 176 -9.42 -50.81 26.78
C HIS A 176 -8.99 -50.76 25.31
N GLU A 177 -8.95 -51.94 24.67
CA GLU A 177 -8.82 -52.15 23.24
C GLU A 177 -10.01 -51.53 22.48
N GLY A 178 -9.72 -50.94 21.32
CA GLY A 178 -10.73 -50.47 20.37
C GLY A 178 -10.11 -50.32 18.99
N VAL A 179 -10.19 -51.40 18.21
CA VAL A 179 -9.77 -51.48 16.80
C VAL A 179 -10.36 -50.32 15.99
N LYS A 180 -9.50 -49.51 15.36
CA LYS A 180 -9.87 -48.50 14.36
C LYS A 180 -9.09 -48.71 13.07
N PRO A 181 -9.71 -48.44 11.90
CA PRO A 181 -9.19 -48.82 10.60
C PRO A 181 -8.01 -47.95 10.19
N LYS A 182 -7.09 -48.54 9.40
CA LYS A 182 -5.91 -47.90 8.81
C LYS A 182 -6.31 -46.69 7.94
N SER A 183 -6.30 -45.50 8.53
CA SER A 183 -6.13 -44.25 7.79
C SER A 183 -4.63 -44.08 7.49
N ALA A 184 -4.31 -43.61 6.29
CA ALA A 184 -2.96 -43.26 5.90
C ALA A 184 -2.37 -42.30 6.95
N LEU A 185 -1.34 -42.76 7.65
CA LEU A 185 -0.56 -41.97 8.58
C LEU A 185 0.12 -40.86 7.78
N THR A 186 -0.49 -39.68 7.77
CA THR A 186 0.21 -38.44 7.44
C THR A 186 1.35 -38.34 8.44
N ALA A 187 2.59 -38.50 7.96
CA ALA A 187 3.77 -38.37 8.79
C ALA A 187 3.70 -37.05 9.58
N PRO A 188 4.18 -37.00 10.83
CA PRO A 188 4.24 -35.77 11.60
C PRO A 188 4.88 -34.66 10.75
N PRO A 189 4.36 -33.42 10.77
CA PRO A 189 4.92 -32.34 9.99
C PRO A 189 6.39 -32.20 10.37
N ARG A 190 7.28 -32.46 9.41
CA ARG A 190 8.72 -32.23 9.61
C ARG A 190 8.90 -30.76 9.95
N GLU A 191 9.52 -30.49 11.09
CA GLU A 191 9.92 -29.14 11.46
C GLU A 191 11.09 -28.75 10.55
N TYR A 192 10.80 -27.89 9.57
CA TYR A 192 11.83 -27.32 8.70
C TYR A 192 12.47 -26.11 9.38
N GLU A 193 13.75 -25.92 9.10
CA GLU A 193 14.57 -24.82 9.62
C GLU A 193 15.28 -24.12 8.45
N THR A 194 15.89 -22.94 8.70
CA THR A 194 16.59 -22.16 7.67
C THR A 194 17.65 -22.99 6.93
N HIS A 195 18.41 -23.84 7.63
CA HIS A 195 19.46 -24.65 7.03
C HIS A 195 18.91 -25.65 6.00
N ASN A 196 17.70 -26.17 6.22
CA ASN A 196 17.02 -27.07 5.28
C ASN A 196 16.64 -26.33 4.00
N LEU A 197 16.14 -25.09 4.13
CA LEU A 197 15.81 -24.26 2.98
C LEU A 197 17.04 -23.89 2.15
N LEU A 198 18.12 -23.44 2.80
CA LEU A 198 19.35 -23.07 2.10
C LEU A 198 19.95 -24.27 1.35
N LYS A 199 20.02 -25.44 2.00
CA LYS A 199 20.48 -26.68 1.37
C LYS A 199 19.59 -27.09 0.19
N ALA A 200 18.27 -26.88 0.29
CA ALA A 200 17.35 -27.15 -0.81
C ALA A 200 17.58 -26.18 -1.98
N ILE A 201 17.85 -24.89 -1.71
CA ILE A 201 18.21 -23.90 -2.74
C ILE A 201 19.52 -24.29 -3.43
N ASP A 202 20.58 -24.61 -2.67
CA ASP A 202 21.88 -25.00 -3.21
C ASP A 202 21.78 -26.21 -4.14
N LYS A 203 20.97 -27.19 -3.75
CA LYS A 203 20.74 -28.43 -4.52
C LYS A 203 19.67 -28.31 -5.60
N LYS A 204 19.00 -27.16 -5.72
CA LYS A 204 17.82 -26.95 -6.58
C LYS A 204 16.71 -27.99 -6.31
N ASP A 205 16.55 -28.38 -5.05
CA ASP A 205 15.52 -29.31 -4.60
C ASP A 205 14.18 -28.56 -4.46
N VAL A 206 13.49 -28.46 -5.59
CA VAL A 206 12.19 -27.79 -5.69
C VAL A 206 11.13 -28.46 -4.83
N GLU A 207 11.17 -29.79 -4.68
CA GLU A 207 10.19 -30.54 -3.90
C GLU A 207 10.28 -30.16 -2.42
N THR A 208 11.49 -30.10 -1.87
CA THR A 208 11.71 -29.65 -0.49
C THR A 208 11.29 -28.19 -0.30
N ILE A 209 11.57 -27.29 -1.24
CA ILE A 209 11.12 -25.89 -1.17
C ILE A 209 9.58 -25.80 -1.12
N LEU A 210 8.88 -26.61 -1.93
CA LEU A 210 7.41 -26.66 -1.94
C LEU A 210 6.85 -27.27 -0.65
N ALA A 211 7.52 -28.27 -0.07
CA ALA A 211 7.15 -28.83 1.23
C ALA A 211 7.32 -27.79 2.34
N ILE A 212 8.43 -27.04 2.35
CA ILE A 212 8.69 -25.93 3.28
C ILE A 212 7.62 -24.85 3.13
N ARG A 213 7.26 -24.44 1.90
CA ARG A 213 6.19 -23.48 1.65
C ARG A 213 4.89 -23.86 2.36
N ASN A 214 4.51 -25.13 2.29
CA ASN A 214 3.25 -25.62 2.84
C ASN A 214 3.31 -25.76 4.38
N ALA A 215 4.47 -26.10 4.94
CA ALA A 215 4.65 -26.30 6.37
C ALA A 215 4.95 -24.99 7.14
N ASN A 216 5.84 -24.16 6.60
CA ASN A 216 6.31 -22.92 7.21
C ASN A 216 6.69 -21.88 6.15
N PHE A 217 5.68 -21.14 5.65
CA PHE A 217 5.87 -20.07 4.68
C PHE A 217 6.81 -18.95 5.16
N ASP A 218 6.89 -18.70 6.46
CA ASP A 218 7.70 -17.60 7.02
C ASP A 218 9.20 -17.79 6.73
N LEU A 219 9.68 -19.04 6.58
CA LEU A 219 11.05 -19.33 6.17
C LEU A 219 11.39 -18.86 4.76
N LEU A 220 10.39 -18.73 3.88
CA LEU A 220 10.60 -18.21 2.52
C LEU A 220 10.74 -16.68 2.49
N LEU A 221 10.40 -16.00 3.59
CA LEU A 221 10.43 -14.55 3.67
C LEU A 221 11.70 -14.02 4.34
N ASP A 222 12.30 -14.78 5.25
CA ASP A 222 13.33 -14.22 6.12
C ASP A 222 14.25 -15.34 6.63
N LEU A 223 15.54 -15.27 6.28
CA LEU A 223 16.52 -16.26 6.71
C LEU A 223 16.81 -16.16 8.22
N SER A 224 16.46 -15.05 8.88
CA SER A 224 16.72 -14.82 10.31
C SER A 224 15.75 -15.53 11.27
N GLN A 225 14.61 -16.05 10.79
CA GLN A 225 13.55 -16.57 11.67
C GLN A 225 13.67 -18.05 12.02
N GLY A 226 14.58 -18.81 11.39
CA GLY A 226 14.69 -20.26 11.58
C GLY A 226 15.66 -20.72 12.65
N GLY A 227 15.85 -19.96 13.73
CA GLY A 227 16.50 -20.50 14.92
C GLY A 227 16.12 -19.74 16.18
N GLY A 228 16.20 -20.44 17.32
CA GLY A 228 15.84 -19.90 18.64
C GLY A 228 16.66 -18.67 19.06
N PRO A 229 16.63 -18.27 20.34
CA PRO A 229 17.28 -17.03 20.82
C PRO A 229 18.78 -16.89 20.50
N ALA A 230 19.46 -17.95 20.05
CA ALA A 230 20.85 -17.96 19.57
C ALA A 230 21.04 -17.60 18.07
N ALA A 231 19.99 -17.61 17.24
CA ALA A 231 20.11 -17.44 15.78
C ALA A 231 20.23 -15.99 15.31
N LYS A 232 20.01 -15.02 16.19
CA LYS A 232 20.32 -13.60 15.93
C LYS A 232 21.81 -13.35 15.63
N ASN A 233 22.68 -14.32 15.92
CA ASN A 233 24.13 -14.22 15.76
C ASN A 233 24.72 -15.25 14.77
N SER A 234 23.95 -15.77 13.81
CA SER A 234 24.54 -16.64 12.78
C SER A 234 25.42 -15.81 11.83
N PRO A 235 26.70 -16.16 11.62
CA PRO A 235 27.63 -15.40 10.77
C PRO A 235 27.18 -15.30 9.31
N ALA A 236 26.30 -16.21 8.85
CA ALA A 236 25.72 -16.17 7.51
C ALA A 236 24.71 -15.03 7.30
N ALA A 237 23.95 -14.62 8.33
CA ALA A 237 22.99 -13.52 8.26
C ALA A 237 23.65 -12.14 8.48
N SER A 238 24.84 -12.11 9.08
CA SER A 238 25.57 -10.89 9.43
C SER A 238 26.69 -10.53 8.44
N GLN A 239 27.16 -11.47 7.61
CA GLN A 239 28.07 -11.19 6.47
C GLN A 239 27.34 -10.86 5.17
N ALA A 240 26.05 -11.16 5.08
CA ALA A 240 25.22 -10.91 3.92
C ALA A 240 24.64 -9.48 3.98
N GLY A 241 25.26 -8.53 3.28
CA GLY A 241 24.70 -7.19 3.13
C GLY A 241 23.37 -7.21 2.34
N GLY A 242 22.34 -6.58 2.88
CA GLY A 242 21.29 -5.84 2.16
C GLY A 242 20.32 -6.56 1.19
N SER A 243 20.63 -7.72 0.63
CA SER A 243 19.72 -8.43 -0.31
C SER A 243 19.80 -9.96 -0.22
N THR A 244 20.98 -10.50 0.13
CA THR A 244 21.24 -11.93 0.34
C THR A 244 20.63 -12.51 1.63
N ASN A 245 20.04 -11.66 2.49
CA ASN A 245 19.34 -12.07 3.71
C ASN A 245 17.95 -12.67 3.46
N THR A 246 17.53 -12.71 2.19
CA THR A 246 16.27 -13.31 1.78
C THR A 246 16.56 -14.58 0.99
N PRO A 247 15.73 -15.64 1.09
CA PRO A 247 15.92 -16.85 0.29
C PRO A 247 15.93 -16.57 -1.22
N LEU A 248 15.09 -15.61 -1.67
CA LEU A 248 15.04 -15.17 -3.07
C LEU A 248 16.34 -14.45 -3.47
N GLY A 249 16.82 -13.51 -2.65
CA GLY A 249 18.07 -12.82 -2.90
C GLY A 249 19.28 -13.75 -2.86
N TYR A 250 19.27 -14.76 -1.99
CA TYR A 250 20.28 -15.82 -1.97
C TYR A 250 20.26 -16.64 -3.27
N ALA A 251 19.09 -17.08 -3.74
CA ALA A 251 18.97 -17.78 -5.02
C ALA A 251 19.49 -16.94 -6.20
N ILE A 252 19.17 -15.64 -6.24
CA ILE A 252 19.71 -14.70 -7.23
C ILE A 252 21.24 -14.61 -7.11
N SER A 253 21.78 -14.61 -5.89
CA SER A 253 23.22 -14.49 -5.62
C SER A 253 24.07 -15.61 -6.22
N LEU A 254 23.48 -16.81 -6.34
CA LEU A 254 24.12 -17.99 -6.94
C LEU A 254 24.21 -17.92 -8.47
N GLY A 255 23.58 -16.91 -9.09
CA GLY A 255 23.67 -16.64 -10.51
C GLY A 255 22.56 -17.27 -11.35
N LYS A 256 22.65 -17.11 -12.68
CA LYS A 256 21.64 -17.53 -13.66
C LYS A 256 21.27 -19.02 -13.59
N GLY A 257 22.17 -19.87 -13.10
CA GLY A 257 21.89 -21.29 -12.91
C GLY A 257 20.76 -21.59 -11.92
N TRP A 258 20.39 -20.64 -11.04
CA TRP A 258 19.35 -20.78 -10.03
C TRP A 258 18.05 -20.03 -10.38
N GLU A 259 17.92 -19.55 -11.62
CA GLU A 259 16.71 -18.88 -12.09
C GLU A 259 15.44 -19.72 -11.88
N SER A 260 15.51 -21.05 -12.10
CA SER A 260 14.39 -21.96 -11.84
C SER A 260 13.96 -21.98 -10.37
N VAL A 261 14.91 -21.83 -9.43
CA VAL A 261 14.62 -21.73 -8.00
C VAL A 261 13.98 -20.38 -7.69
N SER A 262 14.49 -19.30 -8.28
CA SER A 262 13.89 -17.97 -8.17
C SER A 262 12.44 -17.93 -8.69
N ILE A 263 12.13 -18.64 -9.79
CA ILE A 263 10.76 -18.81 -10.30
C ILE A 263 9.88 -19.50 -9.26
N VAL A 264 10.34 -20.59 -8.64
CA VAL A 264 9.59 -21.33 -7.62
C VAL A 264 9.32 -20.46 -6.39
N LEU A 265 10.34 -19.74 -5.91
CA LEU A 265 10.21 -18.84 -4.76
C LEU A 265 9.19 -17.73 -5.04
N VAL A 266 9.31 -17.03 -6.17
CA VAL A 266 8.35 -15.99 -6.56
C VAL A 266 6.95 -16.55 -6.82
N GLY A 267 6.85 -17.76 -7.39
CA GLY A 267 5.59 -18.47 -7.52
C GLY A 267 4.94 -18.78 -6.16
N ALA A 268 5.73 -19.12 -5.14
CA ALA A 268 5.24 -19.29 -3.77
C ALA A 268 4.73 -17.97 -3.17
N LEU A 269 5.45 -16.86 -3.37
CA LEU A 269 5.00 -15.52 -2.94
C LEU A 269 3.71 -15.11 -3.64
N SER A 270 3.64 -15.30 -4.96
CA SER A 270 2.45 -15.02 -5.77
C SER A 270 1.26 -15.83 -5.31
N LYS A 271 1.44 -17.13 -5.04
CA LYS A 271 0.36 -18.00 -4.54
C LYS A 271 -0.19 -17.50 -3.21
N PHE A 272 0.68 -17.08 -2.28
CA PHE A 272 0.24 -16.50 -1.01
C PHE A 272 -0.60 -15.23 -1.23
N VAL A 273 -0.13 -14.32 -2.08
CA VAL A 273 -0.85 -13.06 -2.39
C VAL A 273 -2.22 -13.33 -3.03
N ASN A 274 -2.30 -14.28 -3.96
CA ASN A 274 -3.56 -14.63 -4.64
C ASN A 274 -4.57 -15.41 -3.77
N GLN A 275 -4.15 -15.94 -2.61
CA GLN A 275 -5.02 -16.66 -1.68
C GLN A 275 -5.61 -15.76 -0.60
N LEU A 276 -5.22 -14.48 -0.57
CA LEU A 276 -5.81 -13.53 0.34
C LEU A 276 -7.27 -13.25 -0.07
N PRO A 277 -8.17 -13.07 0.91
CA PRO A 277 -9.54 -12.67 0.61
C PRO A 277 -9.54 -11.36 -0.18
N ASP A 278 -10.37 -11.27 -1.21
CA ASP A 278 -10.54 -10.04 -2.00
C ASP A 278 -11.72 -9.23 -1.44
N ASP A 279 -11.68 -7.90 -1.58
CA ASP A 279 -12.79 -7.03 -1.15
C ASP A 279 -14.08 -7.31 -1.96
N GLU A 280 -13.93 -7.85 -3.19
CA GLU A 280 -15.04 -8.20 -4.09
C GLU A 280 -15.92 -9.34 -3.54
N ASP A 281 -15.36 -10.25 -2.73
CA ASP A 281 -16.13 -11.33 -2.08
C ASP A 281 -17.21 -10.75 -1.13
N GLU A 282 -17.01 -9.53 -0.60
CA GLU A 282 -18.01 -8.82 0.21
C GLU A 282 -19.12 -8.18 -0.66
N TYR A 283 -18.85 -7.87 -1.93
CA TYR A 283 -19.84 -7.33 -2.88
C TYR A 283 -20.80 -8.40 -3.42
N GLU A 284 -20.32 -9.64 -3.66
CA GLU A 284 -21.18 -10.77 -4.02
C GLU A 284 -21.97 -11.34 -2.83
N ASN A 285 -21.39 -11.33 -1.62
CA ASN A 285 -22.02 -11.91 -0.42
C ASN A 285 -22.75 -10.91 0.48
N ALA A 286 -22.79 -9.62 0.13
CA ALA A 286 -23.74 -8.72 0.76
C ALA A 286 -25.15 -9.28 0.51
N PRO A 287 -25.95 -9.59 1.54
CA PRO A 287 -27.30 -10.05 1.32
C PRO A 287 -27.98 -9.05 0.39
N GLN A 288 -28.74 -9.58 -0.57
CA GLN A 288 -29.74 -8.87 -1.36
C GLN A 288 -30.69 -8.14 -0.39
N ALA A 289 -30.24 -7.02 0.16
CA ALA A 289 -30.83 -6.46 1.36
C ALA A 289 -31.92 -5.49 0.95
N ALA A 290 -33.12 -6.06 0.91
CA ALA A 290 -34.42 -5.47 1.13
C ALA A 290 -34.92 -4.49 0.07
N THR A 291 -35.80 -5.04 -0.79
CA THR A 291 -36.99 -4.36 -1.28
C THR A 291 -37.71 -3.68 -0.11
N ILE A 292 -37.53 -2.37 0.05
CA ILE A 292 -38.35 -1.56 0.97
C ILE A 292 -39.23 -0.66 0.11
N ILE A 293 -40.48 -1.11 -0.05
CA ILE A 293 -41.61 -0.24 -0.38
C ILE A 293 -41.93 0.53 0.90
N GLY A 294 -41.67 1.84 0.92
CA GLY A 294 -42.03 2.71 2.05
C GLY A 294 -40.85 3.52 2.61
N GLY A 295 -40.58 4.65 1.98
CA GLY A 295 -39.78 5.79 2.41
C GLY A 295 -39.08 5.73 3.77
N THR A 296 -37.87 5.16 3.84
CA THR A 296 -36.76 5.67 4.67
C THR A 296 -35.44 5.27 4.02
N VAL A 297 -34.59 6.24 3.73
CA VAL A 297 -33.27 6.01 3.10
C VAL A 297 -32.34 5.37 4.13
N SER A 298 -32.18 4.06 4.08
CA SER A 298 -31.15 3.36 4.84
C SER A 298 -29.78 3.75 4.27
N LYS A 299 -28.96 4.45 5.07
CA LYS A 299 -27.59 4.78 4.72
C LYS A 299 -26.86 3.50 4.33
N VAL A 300 -26.40 3.42 3.07
CA VAL A 300 -25.54 2.34 2.59
C VAL A 300 -24.36 2.22 3.56
N LYS A 301 -24.29 1.09 4.28
CA LYS A 301 -23.13 0.75 5.11
C LYS A 301 -21.92 0.80 4.18
N LYS A 302 -20.98 1.71 4.45
CA LYS A 302 -19.70 1.72 3.75
C LYS A 302 -19.11 0.30 3.82
N PRO A 303 -18.57 -0.26 2.71
CA PRO A 303 -17.95 -1.56 2.73
C PRO A 303 -16.91 -1.58 3.85
N LYS A 304 -16.95 -2.61 4.69
CA LYS A 304 -16.01 -2.71 5.81
C LYS A 304 -14.68 -3.06 5.16
N LYS A 305 -13.76 -2.08 5.07
CA LYS A 305 -12.37 -2.33 4.64
C LYS A 305 -11.91 -3.66 5.22
N LEU A 306 -11.61 -4.63 4.36
CA LEU A 306 -11.14 -5.94 4.78
C LEU A 306 -9.88 -5.75 5.61
N ARG A 307 -10.02 -5.87 6.93
CA ARG A 307 -8.89 -5.75 7.85
C ARG A 307 -8.23 -7.11 7.91
N LEU A 308 -7.19 -7.28 7.10
CA LEU A 308 -6.31 -8.43 7.19
C LEU A 308 -5.70 -8.52 8.60
N ASP A 309 -5.51 -9.76 9.07
CA ASP A 309 -4.85 -10.04 10.35
C ASP A 309 -3.44 -9.40 10.40
N PRO A 310 -2.98 -8.85 11.55
CA PRO A 310 -1.67 -8.24 11.65
C PRO A 310 -0.50 -9.14 11.21
N ARG A 311 -0.59 -10.46 11.38
CA ARG A 311 0.43 -11.39 10.90
C ARG A 311 0.48 -11.44 9.37
N THR A 312 -0.67 -11.46 8.71
CA THR A 312 -0.78 -11.41 7.26
C THR A 312 -0.24 -10.09 6.71
N MET A 313 -0.55 -8.97 7.36
CA MET A 313 0.02 -7.66 7.01
C MET A 313 1.54 -7.63 7.16
N ALA A 314 2.08 -8.20 8.25
CA ALA A 314 3.53 -8.32 8.44
C ALA A 314 4.18 -9.17 7.34
N ARG A 315 3.56 -10.28 6.93
CA ARG A 315 4.03 -11.10 5.80
C ARG A 315 4.02 -10.32 4.49
N LEU A 316 2.94 -9.59 4.19
CA LEU A 316 2.86 -8.75 2.98
C LEU A 316 3.95 -7.69 2.95
N ARG A 317 4.23 -7.04 4.09
CA ARG A 317 5.35 -6.09 4.21
C ARG A 317 6.69 -6.76 3.86
N LYS A 318 6.97 -7.95 4.43
CA LYS A 318 8.18 -8.71 4.10
C LYS A 318 8.26 -9.10 2.63
N ILE A 319 7.16 -9.56 2.03
CA ILE A 319 7.08 -9.88 0.60
C ILE A 319 7.47 -8.66 -0.25
N ARG A 320 6.90 -7.49 0.05
CA ARG A 320 7.19 -6.25 -0.69
C ARG A 320 8.66 -5.86 -0.61
N VAL A 321 9.24 -5.92 0.59
CA VAL A 321 10.67 -5.62 0.77
C VAL A 321 11.53 -6.63 0.01
N ASN A 322 11.26 -7.92 0.14
CA ASN A 322 12.01 -8.96 -0.56
C ASN A 322 11.97 -8.80 -2.07
N LEU A 323 10.81 -8.45 -2.65
CA LEU A 323 10.67 -8.23 -4.08
C LEU A 323 11.44 -7.00 -4.55
N LYS A 324 11.43 -5.89 -3.78
CA LYS A 324 12.23 -4.71 -4.09
C LYS A 324 13.73 -5.03 -4.08
N LEU A 325 14.20 -5.73 -3.03
CA LEU A 325 15.59 -6.17 -2.94
C LEU A 325 15.97 -7.13 -4.07
N ALA A 326 15.07 -8.04 -4.44
CA ALA A 326 15.27 -8.96 -5.55
C ALA A 326 15.37 -8.24 -6.90
N ILE A 327 14.56 -7.20 -7.12
CA ILE A 327 14.64 -6.34 -8.32
C ILE A 327 16.02 -5.68 -8.39
N ASP A 328 16.44 -5.00 -7.33
CA ASP A 328 17.71 -4.26 -7.31
C ASP A 328 18.91 -5.21 -7.47
N HIS A 329 18.88 -6.36 -6.80
CA HIS A 329 19.94 -7.36 -6.90
C HIS A 329 19.99 -8.02 -8.28
N SER A 330 18.83 -8.32 -8.87
CA SER A 330 18.77 -8.88 -10.22
C SER A 330 19.27 -7.90 -11.29
N ILE A 331 19.04 -6.60 -11.09
CA ILE A 331 19.58 -5.53 -11.93
C ILE A 331 21.10 -5.45 -11.83
N PHE A 332 21.66 -5.64 -10.63
CA PHE A 332 23.11 -5.64 -10.40
C PHE A 332 23.78 -6.86 -11.03
N GLN A 333 23.09 -8.00 -11.05
CA GLN A 333 23.59 -9.26 -11.65
C GLN A 333 23.22 -9.46 -13.12
N ASP A 334 22.59 -8.47 -13.77
CA ASP A 334 22.06 -8.59 -15.14
C ASP A 334 21.18 -9.83 -15.37
N GLN A 335 20.36 -10.18 -14.36
CA GLN A 335 19.35 -11.24 -14.38
C GLN A 335 17.95 -10.64 -14.59
N THR A 336 17.66 -10.17 -15.81
CA THR A 336 16.47 -9.31 -16.05
C THR A 336 15.18 -10.04 -16.39
N SER A 337 15.22 -11.36 -16.60
CA SER A 337 14.10 -12.18 -17.08
C SER A 337 12.89 -12.19 -16.16
N LEU A 338 13.11 -12.16 -14.85
CA LEU A 338 12.04 -12.26 -13.84
C LEU A 338 11.57 -10.90 -13.29
N LEU A 339 12.14 -9.79 -13.74
CA LEU A 339 11.82 -8.46 -13.22
C LEU A 339 10.33 -8.10 -13.39
N ALA A 340 9.73 -8.45 -14.52
CA ALA A 340 8.31 -8.23 -14.76
C ALA A 340 7.45 -9.05 -13.77
N SER A 341 7.82 -10.31 -13.50
CA SER A 341 7.14 -11.14 -12.51
C SER A 341 7.28 -10.60 -11.09
N TYR A 342 8.44 -10.05 -10.73
CA TYR A 342 8.64 -9.42 -9.42
C TYR A 342 7.76 -8.19 -9.25
N LEU A 343 7.70 -7.32 -10.27
CA LEU A 343 6.80 -6.18 -10.29
C LEU A 343 5.33 -6.58 -10.20
N GLN A 344 4.92 -7.61 -10.93
CA GLN A 344 3.55 -8.11 -10.90
C GLN A 344 3.14 -8.55 -9.49
N VAL A 345 3.95 -9.38 -8.83
CA VAL A 345 3.66 -9.83 -7.46
C VAL A 345 3.72 -8.67 -6.47
N LEU A 346 4.63 -7.72 -6.67
CA LEU A 346 4.75 -6.53 -5.83
C LEU A 346 3.47 -5.68 -5.88
N VAL A 347 2.98 -5.39 -7.09
CA VAL A 347 1.73 -4.64 -7.29
C VAL A 347 0.53 -5.40 -6.73
N MET A 348 0.42 -6.70 -7.01
CA MET A 348 -0.66 -7.53 -6.48
C MET A 348 -0.66 -7.60 -4.96
N SER A 349 0.51 -7.50 -4.32
CA SER A 349 0.61 -7.54 -2.86
C SER A 349 0.04 -6.30 -2.17
N GLU A 350 -0.18 -5.18 -2.89
CA GLU A 350 -0.94 -4.03 -2.37
C GLU A 350 -2.45 -4.29 -2.33
N GLY A 351 -2.94 -5.20 -3.18
CA GLY A 351 -4.33 -5.61 -3.25
C GLY A 351 -5.27 -4.57 -3.85
N SER A 352 -6.57 -4.79 -3.64
CA SER A 352 -7.67 -3.94 -4.09
C SER A 352 -7.59 -2.48 -3.60
N PRO A 353 -7.12 -2.11 -2.39
CA PRO A 353 -7.17 -0.71 -1.95
C PRO A 353 -6.32 0.21 -2.80
N PHE A 354 -5.15 -0.25 -3.23
CA PHE A 354 -4.30 0.49 -4.17
C PHE A 354 -5.03 0.69 -5.50
N LEU A 355 -5.56 -0.39 -6.07
CA LEU A 355 -6.16 -0.34 -7.41
C LEU A 355 -7.39 0.58 -7.43
N HIS A 356 -8.25 0.50 -6.41
CA HIS A 356 -9.39 1.41 -6.26
C HIS A 356 -8.95 2.88 -6.16
N SER A 357 -7.95 3.17 -5.32
CA SER A 357 -7.42 4.53 -5.18
C SER A 357 -6.82 5.04 -6.48
N ALA A 358 -6.10 4.20 -7.23
CA ALA A 358 -5.52 4.57 -8.51
C ALA A 358 -6.60 4.80 -9.59
N ILE A 359 -7.64 3.95 -9.61
CA ILE A 359 -8.78 4.07 -10.52
C ILE A 359 -9.52 5.38 -10.28
N GLU A 360 -9.84 5.71 -9.02
CA GLU A 360 -10.55 6.94 -8.63
C GLU A 360 -9.75 8.19 -9.02
N ASP A 361 -8.45 8.19 -8.76
CA ASP A 361 -7.56 9.30 -9.06
C ASP A 361 -7.43 9.57 -10.57
N VAL A 362 -7.26 8.52 -11.38
CA VAL A 362 -7.22 8.64 -12.85
C VAL A 362 -8.61 8.99 -13.41
N ALA A 363 -9.69 8.47 -12.83
CA ALA A 363 -11.07 8.82 -13.20
C ALA A 363 -11.39 10.30 -12.93
N HIS A 364 -10.86 10.86 -11.85
CA HIS A 364 -10.96 12.29 -11.56
C HIS A 364 -10.25 13.13 -12.63
N CYS A 365 -9.04 12.74 -13.06
CA CYS A 365 -8.34 13.40 -14.18
C CYS A 365 -9.15 13.34 -15.48
N LEU A 366 -9.72 12.18 -15.82
CA LEU A 366 -10.60 12.02 -16.98
C LEU A 366 -11.81 12.95 -16.91
N THR A 367 -12.46 13.03 -15.74
CA THR A 367 -13.64 13.88 -15.52
C THR A 367 -13.29 15.35 -15.71
N LEU A 368 -12.19 15.84 -15.12
CA LEU A 368 -11.76 17.23 -15.28
C LEU A 368 -11.37 17.55 -16.73
N ARG A 369 -10.76 16.60 -17.43
CA ARG A 369 -10.30 16.76 -18.82
C ARG A 369 -11.47 16.81 -19.81
N PHE A 370 -12.54 16.07 -19.57
CA PHE A 370 -13.71 16.00 -20.45
C PHE A 370 -14.94 16.75 -19.92
N SER A 371 -14.76 17.59 -18.89
CA SER A 371 -15.79 18.50 -18.38
C SER A 371 -15.90 19.75 -19.26
N VAL A 372 -17.09 20.35 -19.27
CA VAL A 372 -17.48 21.50 -20.10
C VAL A 372 -16.67 22.78 -19.79
N HIS A 373 -15.98 22.83 -18.65
CA HIS A 373 -15.22 24.00 -18.18
C HIS A 373 -13.70 23.74 -18.04
N SER A 374 -13.13 22.88 -18.88
CA SER A 374 -11.74 22.45 -18.71
C SER A 374 -10.73 23.51 -19.18
N ASP A 375 -10.00 24.09 -18.23
CA ASP A 375 -8.80 24.92 -18.46
C ASP A 375 -7.51 24.08 -18.28
N GLY A 376 -7.47 22.88 -18.90
CA GLY A 376 -6.28 22.03 -18.90
C GLY A 376 -5.99 21.29 -17.59
N GLY A 377 -6.88 20.39 -17.18
CA GLY A 377 -6.63 19.48 -16.06
C GLY A 377 -5.44 18.53 -16.28
N ALA A 378 -4.94 17.93 -15.19
CA ALA A 378 -3.82 16.98 -15.20
C ALA A 378 -4.05 15.84 -16.21
N ASP A 379 -3.00 15.44 -16.92
CA ASP A 379 -3.08 14.42 -17.95
C ASP A 379 -3.37 13.02 -17.35
N PRO A 380 -4.50 12.37 -17.67
CA PRO A 380 -4.80 11.02 -17.21
C PRO A 380 -3.75 9.98 -17.66
N VAL A 381 -3.12 10.17 -18.82
CA VAL A 381 -2.09 9.24 -19.33
C VAL A 381 -0.83 9.33 -18.47
N GLU A 382 -0.33 10.54 -18.20
CA GLU A 382 0.78 10.75 -17.26
C GLU A 382 0.43 10.32 -15.83
N ARG A 383 -0.81 10.56 -15.38
CA ARG A 383 -1.24 10.20 -14.03
C ARG A 383 -1.29 8.69 -13.83
N SER A 384 -1.86 7.95 -14.78
CA SER A 384 -1.86 6.48 -14.75
C SER A 384 -0.44 5.91 -14.78
N ARG A 385 0.47 6.50 -15.57
CA ARG A 385 1.89 6.12 -15.54
C ARG A 385 2.49 6.32 -14.15
N SER A 386 2.23 7.47 -13.52
CA SER A 386 2.75 7.78 -12.18
C SER A 386 2.31 6.76 -11.12
N GLN A 387 1.05 6.30 -11.19
CA GLN A 387 0.52 5.27 -10.29
C GLN A 387 1.22 3.91 -10.44
N VAL A 388 1.67 3.54 -11.65
CA VAL A 388 2.44 2.31 -11.87
C VAL A 388 3.91 2.49 -11.48
N MET A 389 4.49 3.66 -11.78
CA MET A 389 5.91 3.95 -11.58
C MET A 389 6.32 4.07 -10.11
N GLN A 390 5.39 4.12 -9.15
CA GLN A 390 5.70 4.07 -7.72
C GLN A 390 6.23 2.69 -7.26
N PHE A 391 5.97 1.63 -8.03
CA PHE A 391 6.45 0.28 -7.74
C PHE A 391 7.81 -0.04 -8.38
N VAL A 392 8.25 0.81 -9.30
CA VAL A 392 9.53 0.69 -9.97
C VAL A 392 10.59 1.29 -9.07
N THR A 393 11.53 0.47 -8.59
CA THR A 393 12.67 0.91 -7.78
C THR A 393 13.53 1.90 -8.56
N ASP A 394 14.31 2.74 -7.88
CA ASP A 394 15.16 3.73 -8.55
C ASP A 394 16.20 3.06 -9.46
N ALA A 395 16.76 1.92 -9.05
CA ALA A 395 17.65 1.14 -9.89
C ALA A 395 16.96 0.66 -11.18
N LEU A 396 15.69 0.24 -11.08
CA LEU A 396 14.91 -0.20 -12.24
C LEU A 396 14.49 0.97 -13.12
N ARG A 397 14.22 2.15 -12.56
CA ARG A 397 13.78 3.33 -13.30
C ARG A 397 14.75 3.74 -14.41
N HIS A 398 16.06 3.56 -14.19
CA HIS A 398 17.10 3.86 -15.19
C HIS A 398 17.32 2.75 -16.22
N LYS A 399 16.77 1.54 -15.99
CA LYS A 399 16.87 0.38 -16.89
C LYS A 399 15.51 -0.11 -17.42
N SER A 400 14.39 0.47 -17.01
CA SER A 400 13.04 -0.03 -17.33
C SER A 400 12.78 -0.05 -18.83
N ASP A 401 13.30 0.94 -19.55
CA ASP A 401 13.14 1.03 -21.01
C ASP A 401 14.08 0.08 -21.76
N LYS A 402 15.11 -0.47 -21.09
CA LYS A 402 16.06 -1.43 -21.66
C LYS A 402 15.61 -2.88 -21.51
N VAL A 403 14.71 -3.15 -20.57
CA VAL A 403 14.17 -4.51 -20.33
C VAL A 403 12.77 -4.59 -20.96
N ALA A 404 12.68 -5.19 -22.14
CA ALA A 404 11.44 -5.28 -22.92
C ALA A 404 10.25 -5.76 -22.10
N ALA A 405 10.40 -6.84 -21.32
CA ALA A 405 9.34 -7.38 -20.48
C ALA A 405 8.83 -6.39 -19.40
N VAL A 406 9.72 -5.56 -18.83
CA VAL A 406 9.35 -4.54 -17.84
C VAL A 406 8.61 -3.39 -18.53
N LYS A 407 9.12 -2.94 -19.68
CA LYS A 407 8.45 -1.92 -20.51
C LYS A 407 7.03 -2.37 -20.89
N ASP A 408 6.89 -3.62 -21.34
CA ASP A 408 5.59 -4.19 -21.73
C ASP A 408 4.63 -4.31 -20.54
N TYR A 409 5.13 -4.72 -19.37
CA TYR A 409 4.33 -4.78 -18.15
C TYR A 409 3.83 -3.39 -17.74
N ILE A 410 4.71 -2.38 -17.72
CA ILE A 410 4.34 -1.00 -17.37
C ILE A 410 3.32 -0.45 -18.35
N ALA A 411 3.51 -0.67 -19.66
CA ALA A 411 2.56 -0.23 -20.67
C ALA A 411 1.19 -0.91 -20.50
N ASN A 412 1.17 -2.21 -20.18
CA ASN A 412 -0.08 -2.93 -19.93
C ASN A 412 -0.80 -2.40 -18.69
N ALA A 413 -0.09 -2.29 -17.56
CA ALA A 413 -0.64 -1.77 -16.30
C ALA A 413 -1.19 -0.35 -16.46
N GLN A 414 -0.49 0.51 -17.20
CA GLN A 414 -0.93 1.86 -17.48
C GLN A 414 -2.21 1.88 -18.33
N SER A 415 -2.26 1.08 -19.41
CA SER A 415 -3.45 0.95 -20.26
C SER A 415 -4.64 0.42 -19.46
N ASP A 416 -4.43 -0.59 -18.62
CA ASP A 416 -5.48 -1.19 -17.81
C ASP A 416 -6.07 -0.19 -16.81
N LEU A 417 -5.22 0.61 -16.13
CA LEU A 417 -5.70 1.69 -15.25
C LEU A 417 -6.59 2.68 -16.01
N LEU A 418 -6.20 3.10 -17.21
CA LEU A 418 -7.00 4.02 -18.03
C LEU A 418 -8.37 3.41 -18.38
N LEU A 419 -8.42 2.15 -18.78
CA LEU A 419 -9.65 1.46 -19.16
C LEU A 419 -10.56 1.21 -17.95
N MET A 420 -9.99 0.79 -16.81
CA MET A 420 -10.75 0.60 -15.57
C MET A 420 -11.31 1.93 -15.04
N SER A 421 -10.53 3.01 -15.07
CA SER A 421 -11.00 4.35 -14.74
C SER A 421 -12.09 4.85 -15.67
N LEU A 422 -11.92 4.68 -16.98
CA LEU A 422 -12.94 5.07 -17.95
C LEU A 422 -14.24 4.27 -17.75
N TRP A 423 -14.14 2.96 -17.54
CA TRP A 423 -15.29 2.11 -17.23
C TRP A 423 -16.01 2.55 -15.95
N SER A 424 -15.26 2.91 -14.90
CA SER A 424 -15.84 3.37 -13.64
C SER A 424 -16.76 4.60 -13.81
N LEU A 425 -16.50 5.41 -14.84
CA LEU A 425 -17.27 6.62 -15.17
C LEU A 425 -18.46 6.38 -16.12
N VAL A 426 -18.43 5.32 -16.93
CA VAL A 426 -19.47 5.06 -17.96
C VAL A 426 -20.36 3.85 -17.65
N LYS A 427 -19.99 3.01 -16.70
CA LYS A 427 -20.82 1.87 -16.26
C LYS A 427 -22.18 2.33 -15.74
N LEU A 428 -23.18 1.47 -15.81
CA LEU A 428 -24.53 1.79 -15.34
C LEU A 428 -24.55 1.98 -13.81
N SER A 429 -25.20 3.04 -13.35
CA SER A 429 -25.63 3.14 -11.97
C SER A 429 -26.77 2.15 -11.68
N ARG A 430 -26.98 1.80 -10.41
CA ARG A 430 -28.08 0.89 -10.03
C ARG A 430 -29.45 1.38 -10.51
N SER A 431 -29.71 2.69 -10.45
CA SER A 431 -30.97 3.28 -10.93
C SER A 431 -31.11 3.19 -12.45
N GLN A 432 -30.03 3.39 -13.20
CA GLN A 432 -30.04 3.23 -14.66
C GLN A 432 -30.23 1.76 -15.04
N LEU A 433 -29.57 0.83 -14.34
CA LEU A 433 -29.75 -0.60 -14.55
C LEU A 433 -31.22 -1.02 -14.39
N GLU A 434 -31.89 -0.57 -13.33
CA GLU A 434 -33.31 -0.84 -13.12
C GLU A 434 -34.20 -0.21 -14.20
N ALA A 435 -33.88 1.01 -14.66
CA ALA A 435 -34.60 1.63 -15.77
C ALA A 435 -34.45 0.80 -17.06
N VAL A 436 -33.23 0.36 -17.40
CA VAL A 436 -32.94 -0.49 -18.56
C VAL A 436 -33.73 -1.82 -18.47
N LYS A 437 -33.73 -2.47 -17.30
CA LYS A 437 -34.52 -3.70 -17.05
C LYS A 437 -36.02 -3.50 -17.32
N GLN A 438 -36.56 -2.34 -16.96
CA GLN A 438 -37.97 -2.02 -17.20
C GLN A 438 -38.25 -1.74 -18.68
N THR A 439 -37.31 -1.13 -19.41
CA THR A 439 -37.54 -0.74 -20.81
C THR A 439 -37.29 -1.86 -21.82
N LEU A 440 -36.28 -2.72 -21.61
CA LEU A 440 -35.93 -3.78 -22.57
C LEU A 440 -36.85 -5.02 -22.52
N GLY A 441 -37.74 -5.13 -21.53
CA GLY A 441 -38.63 -6.27 -21.33
C GLY A 441 -37.87 -7.57 -20.98
N ARG A 442 -38.58 -8.57 -20.41
CA ARG A 442 -38.01 -9.91 -20.18
C ARG A 442 -37.80 -10.62 -21.52
N GLY A 443 -36.59 -10.61 -22.07
CA GLY A 443 -36.23 -11.52 -23.17
C GLY A 443 -35.14 -11.08 -24.15
N THR A 444 -34.66 -9.83 -24.10
CA THR A 444 -33.70 -9.30 -25.08
C THR A 444 -32.24 -9.47 -24.67
N MET A 445 -31.95 -9.61 -23.37
CA MET A 445 -30.60 -9.74 -22.83
C MET A 445 -30.65 -10.59 -21.56
N ASP A 446 -29.63 -11.43 -21.33
CA ASP A 446 -29.55 -12.23 -20.11
C ASP A 446 -29.43 -11.31 -18.88
N GLU A 447 -30.14 -11.64 -17.80
CA GLU A 447 -30.19 -10.81 -16.59
C GLU A 447 -28.81 -10.72 -15.93
N ALA A 448 -28.01 -11.79 -16.02
CA ALA A 448 -26.64 -11.82 -15.56
C ALA A 448 -25.73 -10.87 -16.38
N GLU A 449 -25.85 -10.89 -17.71
CA GLU A 449 -25.08 -10.00 -18.59
C GLU A 449 -25.44 -8.52 -18.41
N LEU A 450 -26.71 -8.24 -18.11
CA LEU A 450 -27.17 -6.89 -17.85
C LEU A 450 -26.65 -6.39 -16.50
N GLY A 451 -26.66 -7.23 -15.47
CA GLY A 451 -26.05 -6.93 -14.17
C GLY A 451 -24.56 -6.59 -14.25
N ASP A 452 -23.83 -7.28 -15.14
CA ASP A 452 -22.41 -7.07 -15.40
C ASP A 452 -22.08 -5.63 -15.86
N LEU A 453 -23.02 -4.93 -16.49
CA LEU A 453 -22.84 -3.53 -16.93
C LEU A 453 -22.79 -2.52 -15.78
N ALA A 454 -23.26 -2.89 -14.58
CA ALA A 454 -23.15 -2.05 -13.39
C ALA A 454 -21.89 -2.34 -12.56
N ASN A 455 -21.23 -3.47 -12.82
CA ASN A 455 -20.09 -3.95 -12.06
C ASN A 455 -18.77 -3.31 -12.53
N PRO A 456 -17.80 -3.10 -11.62
CA PRO A 456 -16.45 -2.71 -12.03
C PRO A 456 -15.80 -3.78 -12.92
N LEU A 457 -14.77 -3.40 -13.69
CA LEU A 457 -13.95 -4.41 -14.38
C LEU A 457 -13.20 -5.24 -13.33
N PRO A 458 -13.07 -6.56 -13.51
CA PRO A 458 -12.47 -7.41 -12.49
C PRO A 458 -11.02 -7.03 -12.19
N SER A 459 -10.73 -6.72 -10.93
CA SER A 459 -9.41 -6.31 -10.42
C SER A 459 -8.32 -7.35 -10.72
N PHE A 460 -8.65 -8.64 -10.65
CA PHE A 460 -7.72 -9.74 -10.87
C PHE A 460 -7.23 -9.88 -12.33
N PHE A 461 -7.80 -9.12 -13.28
CA PHE A 461 -7.26 -9.03 -14.65
C PHE A 461 -6.15 -8.01 -14.80
N PHE A 462 -5.98 -7.11 -13.83
CA PHE A 462 -5.05 -5.99 -13.90
C PHE A 462 -3.62 -6.43 -14.23
N ALA A 463 -3.05 -5.82 -15.27
CA ALA A 463 -1.66 -5.94 -15.70
C ALA A 463 -1.19 -7.37 -16.02
N ARG A 464 -2.11 -8.32 -16.28
CA ARG A 464 -1.77 -9.72 -16.59
C ARG A 464 -1.61 -9.97 -18.08
N ASP A 465 -2.62 -9.64 -18.85
CA ASP A 465 -2.74 -9.91 -20.28
C ASP A 465 -3.72 -8.90 -20.92
N ASP A 466 -4.45 -9.28 -21.97
CA ASP A 466 -5.43 -8.45 -22.68
C ASP A 466 -6.86 -8.56 -22.13
N ARG A 467 -7.08 -9.20 -20.96
CA ARG A 467 -8.42 -9.43 -20.40
C ARG A 467 -9.15 -8.15 -20.03
N VAL A 468 -8.47 -7.14 -19.47
CA VAL A 468 -9.09 -5.85 -19.14
C VAL A 468 -9.62 -5.18 -20.41
N ALA A 469 -8.78 -5.11 -21.45
CA ALA A 469 -9.18 -4.56 -22.75
C ALA A 469 -10.32 -5.36 -23.40
N SER A 470 -10.24 -6.70 -23.38
CA SER A 470 -11.28 -7.57 -23.93
C SER A 470 -12.62 -7.39 -23.23
N GLN A 471 -12.63 -7.30 -21.90
CA GLN A 471 -13.84 -7.08 -21.11
C GLN A 471 -14.39 -5.67 -21.28
N PHE A 472 -13.52 -4.66 -21.38
CA PHE A 472 -13.93 -3.29 -21.67
C PHE A 472 -14.69 -3.22 -23.00
N ILE A 473 -14.15 -3.81 -24.08
CA ILE A 473 -14.80 -3.83 -25.40
C ILE A 473 -16.11 -4.60 -25.36
N ALA A 474 -16.13 -5.78 -24.75
CA ALA A 474 -17.32 -6.62 -24.67
C ALA A 474 -18.45 -5.94 -23.89
N ARG A 475 -18.14 -5.35 -22.73
CA ARG A 475 -19.13 -4.61 -21.92
C ARG A 475 -19.56 -3.31 -22.59
N TRP A 476 -18.67 -2.63 -23.30
CA TRP A 476 -19.02 -1.44 -24.07
C TRP A 476 -20.06 -1.73 -25.16
N GLY A 477 -19.85 -2.78 -25.97
CA GLY A 477 -20.83 -3.16 -27.01
C GLY A 477 -22.22 -3.42 -26.43
N ARG A 478 -22.28 -4.13 -25.29
CA ARG A 478 -23.52 -4.37 -24.54
C ARG A 478 -24.13 -3.08 -23.97
N LEU A 479 -23.30 -2.17 -23.45
CA LEU A 479 -23.73 -0.89 -22.89
C LEU A 479 -24.38 0.00 -23.96
N VAL A 480 -23.85 0.05 -25.18
CA VAL A 480 -24.44 0.82 -26.28
C VAL A 480 -25.87 0.34 -26.58
N HIS A 481 -26.06 -0.99 -26.70
CA HIS A 481 -27.41 -1.57 -26.90
C HIS A 481 -28.37 -1.24 -25.74
N ALA A 482 -27.88 -1.18 -24.50
CA ALA A 482 -28.67 -0.83 -23.34
C ALA A 482 -29.05 0.67 -23.30
N ILE A 483 -28.15 1.56 -23.71
CA ILE A 483 -28.35 3.02 -23.68
C ILE A 483 -29.31 3.49 -24.79
N ASP A 484 -29.30 2.86 -25.96
CA ASP A 484 -30.23 3.21 -27.05
C ASP A 484 -31.71 3.03 -26.63
N GLY A 485 -31.98 2.19 -25.62
CA GLY A 485 -33.30 2.03 -25.00
C GLY A 485 -33.65 3.06 -23.92
N LEU A 486 -32.70 3.86 -23.41
CA LEU A 486 -32.84 4.69 -22.19
C LEU A 486 -33.37 6.12 -22.43
N GLY A 487 -33.94 6.42 -23.61
CA GLY A 487 -34.41 7.76 -23.98
C GLY A 487 -35.30 8.41 -22.92
N GLY A 488 -34.76 9.35 -22.14
CA GLY A 488 -35.51 10.14 -21.15
C GLY A 488 -34.98 10.15 -19.71
N THR A 489 -34.00 9.30 -19.35
CA THR A 489 -33.36 9.38 -18.01
C THR A 489 -32.16 10.33 -18.01
N ARG A 490 -31.72 10.81 -16.83
CA ARG A 490 -30.48 11.60 -16.68
C ARG A 490 -29.31 10.74 -17.18
N GLY A 491 -28.93 10.96 -18.43
CA GLY A 491 -28.00 10.11 -19.16
C GLY A 491 -26.60 10.14 -18.57
N LEU A 492 -25.81 9.12 -18.93
CA LEU A 492 -24.37 9.11 -18.70
C LEU A 492 -23.73 10.37 -19.31
N PRO A 493 -22.60 10.86 -18.77
CA PRO A 493 -21.96 12.06 -19.30
C PRO A 493 -21.61 11.87 -20.78
N ALA A 494 -22.32 12.56 -21.68
CA ALA A 494 -22.25 12.32 -23.12
C ALA A 494 -20.82 12.43 -23.68
N GLY A 495 -20.00 13.34 -23.12
CA GLY A 495 -18.59 13.47 -23.48
C GLY A 495 -17.77 12.21 -23.15
N LEU A 496 -17.94 11.64 -21.96
CA LEU A 496 -17.23 10.44 -21.51
C LEU A 496 -17.71 9.19 -22.25
N VAL A 497 -19.01 9.08 -22.53
CA VAL A 497 -19.58 8.01 -23.36
C VAL A 497 -18.97 8.06 -24.77
N LYS A 498 -18.91 9.24 -25.40
CA LYS A 498 -18.28 9.40 -26.72
C LYS A 498 -16.78 9.05 -26.71
N VAL A 499 -16.07 9.38 -25.63
CA VAL A 499 -14.65 9.01 -25.46
C VAL A 499 -14.50 7.49 -25.31
N ALA A 500 -15.31 6.86 -24.46
CA ALA A 500 -15.31 5.41 -24.27
C ALA A 500 -15.62 4.65 -25.57
N GLY A 501 -16.55 5.15 -26.39
CA GLY A 501 -16.83 4.60 -27.72
C GLY A 501 -15.62 4.64 -28.64
N ARG A 502 -14.98 5.80 -28.77
CA ARG A 502 -13.76 5.94 -29.58
C ARG A 502 -12.62 5.04 -29.09
N VAL A 503 -12.47 4.88 -27.77
CA VAL A 503 -11.47 3.97 -27.19
C VAL A 503 -11.80 2.51 -27.55
N ALA A 504 -13.06 2.11 -27.40
CA ALA A 504 -13.49 0.76 -27.74
C ALA A 504 -13.30 0.45 -29.24
N GLU A 505 -13.67 1.39 -30.13
CA GLU A 505 -13.46 1.28 -31.58
C GLU A 505 -11.97 1.13 -31.94
N ALA A 506 -11.11 2.01 -31.39
CA ALA A 506 -9.67 1.97 -31.64
C ALA A 506 -9.02 0.65 -31.18
N LEU A 507 -9.53 0.06 -30.09
CA LEU A 507 -9.09 -1.25 -29.62
C LEU A 507 -9.70 -2.39 -30.46
N GLN A 508 -10.94 -2.28 -30.93
CA GLN A 508 -11.59 -3.33 -31.71
C GLN A 508 -10.91 -3.57 -33.07
N GLU A 509 -10.25 -2.56 -33.63
CA GLU A 509 -9.34 -2.68 -34.78
C GLU A 509 -8.02 -3.41 -34.45
N GLY A 510 -8.10 -4.62 -33.89
CA GLY A 510 -6.96 -5.52 -33.73
C GLY A 510 -6.40 -5.71 -32.32
N ALA A 511 -7.12 -5.38 -31.24
CA ALA A 511 -6.64 -5.51 -29.85
C ALA A 511 -5.98 -6.86 -29.52
N ARG A 512 -6.50 -7.98 -30.05
CA ARG A 512 -5.93 -9.33 -29.81
C ARG A 512 -4.58 -9.57 -30.49
N ARG A 513 -4.23 -8.78 -31.52
CA ARG A 513 -2.95 -8.89 -32.24
C ARG A 513 -1.95 -7.83 -31.82
N LYS A 514 -2.38 -6.81 -31.06
CA LYS A 514 -1.58 -5.66 -30.68
C LYS A 514 -0.85 -5.90 -29.35
N GLY A 515 0.42 -5.50 -29.29
CA GLY A 515 1.22 -5.55 -28.07
C GLY A 515 0.73 -4.54 -27.02
N SER A 516 1.20 -4.68 -25.77
CA SER A 516 0.82 -3.79 -24.66
C SER A 516 1.12 -2.31 -24.95
N HIS A 517 2.24 -2.04 -25.63
CA HIS A 517 2.62 -0.67 -26.01
C HIS A 517 1.69 -0.07 -27.06
N GLU A 518 1.39 -0.82 -28.12
CA GLU A 518 0.47 -0.39 -29.19
C GLU A 518 -0.93 -0.13 -28.65
N ARG A 519 -1.41 -0.96 -27.71
CA ARG A 519 -2.69 -0.73 -27.03
C ARG A 519 -2.67 0.59 -26.25
N LEU A 520 -1.61 0.83 -25.48
CA LEU A 520 -1.46 2.08 -24.73
C LEU A 520 -1.43 3.30 -25.67
N GLU A 521 -0.71 3.24 -26.79
CA GLU A 521 -0.65 4.32 -27.78
C GLU A 521 -2.01 4.64 -28.39
N LEU A 522 -2.83 3.63 -28.67
CA LEU A 522 -4.18 3.83 -29.18
C LEU A 522 -5.09 4.50 -28.15
N VAL A 523 -5.07 4.00 -26.91
CA VAL A 523 -5.85 4.59 -25.82
C VAL A 523 -5.41 6.04 -25.58
N ALA A 524 -4.10 6.29 -25.44
CA ALA A 524 -3.55 7.62 -25.26
C ALA A 524 -3.89 8.55 -26.43
N GLY A 525 -3.77 8.07 -27.67
CA GLY A 525 -4.09 8.83 -28.88
C GLY A 525 -5.54 9.31 -28.92
N VAL A 526 -6.50 8.48 -28.47
CA VAL A 526 -7.91 8.88 -28.36
C VAL A 526 -8.13 9.92 -27.26
N LEU A 527 -7.47 9.75 -26.11
CA LEU A 527 -7.57 10.68 -24.98
C LEU A 527 -6.92 12.04 -25.29
N ASP A 528 -5.87 12.06 -26.11
CA ASP A 528 -5.18 13.26 -26.57
C ASP A 528 -5.83 13.95 -27.77
N GLY A 529 -6.32 13.17 -28.74
CA GLY A 529 -6.94 13.70 -29.97
C GLY A 529 -8.16 14.58 -29.73
N SER A 530 -8.80 14.48 -28.56
CA SER A 530 -9.90 15.37 -28.18
C SER A 530 -9.47 16.82 -27.90
N LYS A 531 -8.19 17.11 -27.65
CA LYS A 531 -7.67 18.49 -27.52
C LYS A 531 -7.79 19.29 -28.82
N ARG A 532 -7.67 18.65 -30.00
CA ARG A 532 -7.65 19.37 -31.28
C ARG A 532 -9.04 19.72 -31.82
N ALA A 533 -10.08 18.98 -31.46
CA ALA A 533 -11.43 19.26 -31.93
C ALA A 533 -12.08 20.48 -31.25
N SER A 534 -11.65 20.85 -30.03
CA SER A 534 -12.22 21.98 -29.29
C SER A 534 -11.56 23.33 -29.59
N VAL A 535 -10.42 23.36 -30.27
CA VAL A 535 -9.70 24.61 -30.62
C VAL A 535 -10.11 25.16 -31.98
N TYR A 536 -10.84 24.37 -32.78
CA TYR A 536 -11.34 24.74 -34.11
C TYR A 536 -12.88 24.77 -34.21
N ALA A 537 -13.58 24.77 -33.06
CA ALA A 537 -15.04 24.86 -32.99
C ALA A 537 -15.48 26.22 -32.45
#